data_AF-A0A935JRC5-F1
#
_entry.id   AF-A0A935JRC5-F1
#
_cell.length_a   1.000
_cell.length_b   1.000
_cell.length_c   1.000
_cell.angle_alpha   90.00
_cell.angle_beta   90.00
_cell.angle_gamma   90.00
#
_symmetry.space_group_name_H-M   'P 1'
#
loop_
_entity.id
_entity.type
_entity.pdbx_description
1 polymer ?
#
loop_
_entity_poly.entity_id
_entity_poly.type
_entity_poly.pdbx_seq_one_letter_code
_entity_poly.pdbx_strand_id
1 'polypeptide(L)'
;MPHAYKTMLSGFVLLIAVLLLPSAILATYQREDKIVFEGKKYELCNSPIGDYFTRFPDRQPKVVVRNTSLYRGYIATFDFDIGNLFLKDIEAYKENISRPSGATYTSWQSVLTEVVPGKDRLSIDWFTGLLILPNGYSRQLGYDEYYCELRYEAYMLLEIDNGKFVRSKKFASFEDWTAFQEKQYEAFRKTQDYKDVFKELSVSGRDEEKTNEIIRDSILYRSKKILVD
;
A
#
# COMPACT_ATOMS: atom_id res chain seq x y z
N MET A 1 45.67 -32.81 -33.57
CA MET A 1 44.98 -32.40 -32.32
C MET A 1 44.18 -31.10 -32.51
N PRO A 2 43.01 -31.09 -33.18
CA PRO A 2 42.14 -29.90 -33.23
C PRO A 2 40.73 -30.09 -32.63
N HIS A 3 40.34 -31.31 -32.24
CA HIS A 3 38.97 -31.59 -31.78
C HIS A 3 38.71 -31.33 -30.30
N ALA A 4 39.73 -31.35 -29.44
CA ALA A 4 39.55 -31.19 -27.98
C ALA A 4 39.22 -29.74 -27.56
N TYR A 5 39.65 -28.74 -28.32
CA TYR A 5 39.44 -27.32 -27.96
C TYR A 5 38.00 -26.84 -28.25
N LYS A 6 37.31 -27.41 -29.24
CA LYS A 6 35.92 -26.99 -29.57
C LYS A 6 34.91 -27.42 -28.51
N THR A 7 35.07 -28.60 -27.92
CA THR A 7 34.18 -29.12 -26.86
C THR A 7 34.41 -28.45 -25.52
N MET A 8 35.66 -28.08 -25.18
CA MET A 8 35.96 -27.34 -23.96
C MET A 8 35.44 -25.89 -24.00
N LEU A 9 35.56 -25.23 -25.15
CA LEU A 9 35.07 -23.85 -25.32
C LEU A 9 33.53 -23.78 -25.32
N SER A 10 32.84 -24.77 -25.90
CA SER A 10 31.38 -24.81 -25.89
C SER A 10 30.81 -25.10 -24.49
N GLY A 11 31.48 -25.93 -23.69
CA GLY A 11 31.09 -26.18 -22.29
C GLY A 11 31.27 -24.95 -21.39
N PHE A 12 32.34 -24.18 -21.60
CA PHE A 12 32.62 -22.96 -20.83
C PHE A 12 31.65 -21.80 -21.19
N VAL A 13 31.30 -21.65 -22.47
CA VAL A 13 30.30 -20.69 -22.93
C VAL A 13 28.89 -21.03 -22.41
N LEU A 14 28.54 -22.33 -22.35
CA LEU A 14 27.26 -22.77 -21.76
C LEU A 14 27.20 -22.47 -20.25
N LEU A 15 28.31 -22.62 -19.53
CA LEU A 15 28.39 -22.35 -18.09
C LEU A 15 28.22 -20.85 -17.77
N ILE A 16 28.78 -19.97 -18.59
CA ILE A 16 28.63 -18.51 -18.45
C ILE A 16 27.21 -18.06 -18.80
N ALA A 17 26.57 -18.68 -19.81
CA ALA A 17 25.19 -18.36 -20.19
C ALA A 17 24.16 -18.71 -19.11
N VAL A 18 24.40 -19.77 -18.31
CA VAL A 18 23.52 -20.14 -17.19
C VAL A 18 23.70 -19.21 -15.98
N LEU A 19 24.89 -18.63 -15.78
CA LEU A 19 25.18 -17.66 -14.71
C LEU A 19 24.66 -16.24 -14.99
N LEU A 20 24.28 -15.95 -16.24
CA LEU A 20 23.69 -14.68 -16.66
C LEU A 20 22.16 -14.69 -16.70
N LEU A 21 21.51 -15.76 -16.23
CA LEU A 21 20.06 -15.76 -16.06
C LEU A 21 19.70 -14.71 -15.00
N PRO A 22 18.99 -13.61 -15.36
CA PRO A 22 18.56 -12.64 -14.38
C PRO A 22 17.70 -13.38 -13.37
N SER A 23 18.13 -13.35 -12.11
CA SER A 23 17.29 -13.77 -11.01
C SER A 23 16.11 -12.81 -11.03
N ALA A 24 14.92 -13.29 -11.39
CA ALA A 24 13.72 -12.50 -11.25
C ALA A 24 13.59 -12.18 -9.75
N ILE A 25 13.92 -10.94 -9.38
CA ILE A 25 13.72 -10.44 -8.03
C ILE A 25 12.20 -10.34 -7.89
N LEU A 26 11.59 -11.34 -7.26
CA LEU A 26 10.16 -11.29 -6.97
C LEU A 26 9.93 -10.22 -5.91
N ALA A 27 9.42 -9.06 -6.30
CA ALA A 27 8.94 -8.05 -5.37
C ALA A 27 7.82 -8.68 -4.53
N THR A 28 7.99 -8.69 -3.20
CA THR A 28 7.01 -9.26 -2.28
C THR A 28 6.11 -8.14 -1.78
N TYR A 29 4.80 -8.20 -2.09
CA TYR A 29 3.86 -7.16 -1.72
C TYR A 29 3.76 -6.96 -0.21
N GLN A 30 3.78 -5.71 0.22
CA GLN A 30 3.52 -5.35 1.61
C GLN A 30 2.05 -5.66 1.91
N ARG A 31 1.82 -6.55 2.88
CA ARG A 31 0.48 -6.85 3.38
C ARG A 31 -0.24 -5.58 3.84
N GLU A 32 -1.50 -5.52 3.43
CA GLU A 32 -2.37 -4.37 3.39
C GLU A 32 -3.05 -4.19 4.74
N ASP A 33 -3.35 -2.94 5.06
CA ASP A 33 -4.30 -2.65 6.14
C ASP A 33 -5.71 -3.03 5.68
N LYS A 34 -6.65 -3.13 6.62
CA LYS A 34 -8.02 -3.54 6.36
C LYS A 34 -8.98 -2.45 6.77
N ILE A 35 -10.13 -2.37 6.12
CA ILE A 35 -11.25 -1.54 6.57
C ILE A 35 -12.56 -2.31 6.51
N VAL A 36 -13.42 -2.11 7.51
CA VAL A 36 -14.80 -2.58 7.48
C VAL A 36 -15.69 -1.42 7.05
N PHE A 37 -16.33 -1.55 5.90
CA PHE A 37 -17.24 -0.57 5.31
C PHE A 37 -18.51 -1.25 4.81
N GLU A 38 -19.68 -0.70 5.11
CA GLU A 38 -21.00 -1.29 4.78
C GLU A 38 -21.12 -2.77 5.21
N GLY A 39 -20.50 -3.14 6.35
CA GLY A 39 -20.50 -4.51 6.87
C GLY A 39 -19.57 -5.50 6.15
N LYS A 40 -18.85 -5.07 5.11
CA LYS A 40 -17.87 -5.88 4.38
C LYS A 40 -16.43 -5.45 4.72
N LYS A 41 -15.52 -6.41 4.75
CA LYS A 41 -14.09 -6.18 4.94
C LYS A 41 -13.40 -5.98 3.58
N TYR A 42 -12.55 -4.97 3.51
CA TYR A 42 -11.74 -4.61 2.35
C TYR A 42 -10.27 -4.49 2.76
N GLU A 43 -9.38 -4.67 1.79
CA GLU A 43 -7.97 -4.33 1.89
C GLU A 43 -7.79 -2.87 1.46
N LEU A 44 -6.84 -2.18 2.09
CA LEU A 44 -6.55 -0.77 1.88
C LEU A 44 -5.24 -0.61 1.15
N CYS A 45 -5.26 0.29 0.18
CA CYS A 45 -4.07 0.69 -0.53
C CYS A 45 -3.21 1.74 0.16
N ASN A 46 -3.80 2.45 1.11
CA ASN A 46 -3.16 3.52 1.86
C ASN A 46 -3.53 3.43 3.34
N SER A 47 -2.61 3.85 4.20
CA SER A 47 -2.70 3.63 5.65
C SER A 47 -2.88 4.95 6.42
N PRO A 48 -4.05 5.19 7.05
CA PRO A 48 -4.30 6.39 7.84
C PRO A 48 -3.48 6.53 9.13
N ILE A 49 -2.92 5.42 9.65
CA ILE A 49 -2.24 5.41 10.95
C ILE A 49 -0.80 5.94 10.89
N GLY A 50 -0.22 6.14 9.70
CA GLY A 50 1.16 6.60 9.54
C GLY A 50 1.49 7.86 10.34
N ASP A 51 0.64 8.90 10.23
CA ASP A 51 0.80 10.17 10.94
C ASP A 51 0.80 10.01 12.47
N TYR A 52 0.02 9.06 13.00
CA TYR A 52 0.00 8.76 14.42
C TYR A 52 1.38 8.29 14.89
N PHE A 53 2.03 7.43 14.12
CA PHE A 53 3.37 6.94 14.44
C PHE A 53 4.47 7.97 14.21
N THR A 54 4.28 8.93 13.31
CA THR A 54 5.19 10.08 13.20
C THR A 54 5.10 10.97 14.43
N ARG A 55 3.89 11.20 14.97
CA ARG A 55 3.68 12.01 16.19
C ARG A 55 4.05 11.28 17.47
N PHE A 56 3.86 9.96 17.50
CA PHE A 56 4.09 9.11 18.66
C PHE A 56 4.94 7.89 18.26
N PRO A 57 6.25 8.08 17.98
CA PRO A 57 7.11 7.00 17.50
C PRO A 57 7.20 5.82 18.46
N ASP A 58 7.16 6.07 19.77
CA ASP A 58 7.18 5.02 20.81
C ASP A 58 5.91 4.15 20.84
N ARG A 59 4.86 4.54 20.09
CA ARG A 59 3.62 3.79 19.95
C ARG A 59 3.64 2.81 18.79
N GLN A 60 4.68 2.81 17.96
CA GLN A 60 4.81 1.81 16.90
C GLN A 60 4.85 0.40 17.52
N PRO A 61 4.12 -0.58 16.95
CA PRO A 61 4.20 -1.95 17.39
C PRO A 61 5.64 -2.47 17.48
N LYS A 62 5.96 -3.11 18.60
CA LYS A 62 7.20 -3.89 18.72
C LYS A 62 7.02 -5.21 18.00
N VAL A 63 7.66 -5.34 16.85
CA VAL A 63 7.50 -6.47 15.93
C VAL A 63 8.68 -7.42 16.07
N VAL A 64 8.39 -8.72 16.27
CA VAL A 64 9.42 -9.77 16.36
C VAL A 64 9.72 -10.42 15.01
N VAL A 65 8.82 -10.28 14.04
CA VAL A 65 9.00 -10.78 12.67
C VAL A 65 8.88 -9.62 11.69
N ARG A 66 9.92 -9.41 10.89
CA ARG A 66 9.86 -8.60 9.67
C ARG A 66 10.22 -9.51 8.50
N ASN A 67 9.39 -9.49 7.47
CA ASN A 67 9.72 -10.09 6.18
C ASN A 67 9.44 -9.06 5.09
N THR A 68 9.89 -9.36 3.88
CA THR A 68 9.78 -8.46 2.73
C THR A 68 8.33 -8.12 2.39
N SER A 69 7.38 -9.02 2.68
CA SER A 69 5.94 -8.79 2.50
C SER A 69 5.23 -8.15 3.71
N LEU A 70 5.96 -7.74 4.75
CA LEU A 70 5.42 -7.09 5.94
C LEU A 70 6.52 -6.27 6.64
N TYR A 71 7.14 -5.32 5.93
CA TYR A 71 8.20 -4.47 6.46
C TYR A 71 7.72 -3.64 7.66
N ARG A 72 6.46 -3.21 7.64
CA ARG A 72 5.80 -2.51 8.78
C ARG A 72 5.68 -3.41 10.01
N GLY A 73 5.63 -4.73 9.81
CA GLY A 73 5.50 -5.75 10.84
C GLY A 73 4.13 -5.82 11.54
N TYR A 74 3.15 -5.05 11.08
CA TYR A 74 1.77 -5.05 11.59
C TYR A 74 0.75 -4.93 10.45
N ILE A 75 -0.50 -5.26 10.75
CA ILE A 75 -1.67 -4.99 9.91
C ILE A 75 -2.69 -4.22 10.76
N ALA A 76 -3.07 -3.02 10.32
CA ALA A 76 -4.11 -2.23 10.97
C ALA A 76 -5.49 -2.59 10.40
N THR A 77 -6.52 -2.60 11.25
CA THR A 77 -7.92 -2.74 10.85
C THR A 77 -8.69 -1.50 11.28
N PHE A 78 -9.34 -0.86 10.31
CA PHE A 78 -10.17 0.32 10.50
C PHE A 78 -11.66 -0.01 10.37
N ASP A 79 -12.52 0.83 10.92
CA ASP A 79 -13.95 0.82 10.68
C ASP A 79 -14.54 2.24 10.81
N PHE A 80 -15.83 2.35 10.48
CA PHE A 80 -16.59 3.58 10.70
C PHE A 80 -17.61 3.38 11.83
N ASP A 81 -17.69 4.36 12.72
CA ASP A 81 -18.76 4.48 13.70
C ASP A 81 -19.41 5.86 13.59
N ILE A 82 -20.70 5.87 13.24
CA ILE A 82 -21.50 7.09 12.94
C ILE A 82 -20.73 8.03 11.99
N GLY A 83 -20.15 7.46 10.92
CA GLY A 83 -19.41 8.21 9.91
C GLY A 83 -18.02 8.69 10.31
N ASN A 84 -17.54 8.41 11.53
CA ASN A 84 -16.16 8.74 11.94
C ASN A 84 -15.26 7.51 11.79
N LEU A 85 -14.05 7.71 11.28
CA LEU A 85 -13.05 6.69 11.04
C LEU A 85 -12.32 6.34 12.34
N PHE A 86 -12.24 5.06 12.65
CA PHE A 86 -11.51 4.54 13.79
C PHE A 86 -10.50 3.48 13.37
N LEU A 87 -9.35 3.44 14.04
CA LEU A 87 -8.55 2.23 14.15
C LEU A 87 -9.22 1.34 15.19
N LYS A 88 -9.74 0.21 14.72
CA LYS A 88 -10.42 -0.81 15.51
C LYS A 88 -9.44 -1.78 16.15
N ASP A 89 -8.44 -2.19 15.40
CA ASP A 89 -7.44 -3.14 15.85
C ASP A 89 -6.13 -2.95 15.08
N ILE A 90 -5.04 -3.43 15.66
CA ILE A 90 -3.74 -3.53 15.01
C ILE A 90 -3.11 -4.82 15.47
N GLU A 91 -2.82 -5.69 14.51
CA GLU A 91 -2.27 -7.00 14.77
C GLU A 91 -0.78 -7.01 14.41
N ALA A 92 0.03 -7.73 15.17
CA ALA A 92 1.43 -8.01 14.84
C ALA A 92 1.78 -9.45 15.20
N TYR A 93 2.85 -9.99 14.61
CA TYR A 93 3.40 -11.25 15.08
C TYR A 93 4.00 -11.06 16.47
N LYS A 94 3.62 -11.94 17.40
CA LYS A 94 4.20 -12.05 18.74
C LYS A 94 4.78 -13.44 18.96
N GLU A 95 5.88 -13.47 19.71
CA GLU A 95 6.50 -14.71 20.14
C GLU A 95 5.72 -15.29 21.32
N ASN A 96 5.45 -16.58 21.27
CA ASN A 96 4.72 -17.34 22.27
C ASN A 96 5.45 -18.62 22.61
N ILE A 97 5.18 -19.15 23.79
CA ILE A 97 5.76 -20.41 24.27
C ILE A 97 4.64 -21.44 24.39
N SER A 98 4.74 -22.52 23.62
CA SER A 98 3.83 -23.65 23.74
C SER A 98 4.09 -24.39 25.05
N ARG A 99 3.03 -24.60 25.84
CA ARG A 99 3.09 -25.41 27.07
C ARG A 99 2.42 -26.76 26.80
N PRO A 100 3.05 -27.90 27.18
CA PRO A 100 4.22 -28.05 28.06
C PRO A 100 5.58 -28.14 27.34
N SER A 101 5.63 -28.15 26.00
CA SER A 101 6.87 -28.45 25.25
C SER A 101 7.97 -27.40 25.40
N GLY A 102 7.64 -26.18 25.82
CA GLY A 102 8.59 -25.06 25.88
C GLY A 102 8.97 -24.53 24.49
N ALA A 103 8.34 -25.01 23.42
CA ALA A 103 8.66 -24.62 22.06
C ALA A 103 8.16 -23.21 21.75
N THR A 104 9.03 -22.38 21.21
CA THR A 104 8.72 -21.03 20.75
C THR A 104 8.00 -21.07 19.40
N TYR A 105 6.94 -20.29 19.24
CA TYR A 105 6.25 -20.08 17.96
C TYR A 105 5.76 -18.64 17.84
N THR A 106 5.46 -18.21 16.60
CA THR A 106 4.89 -16.88 16.35
C THR A 106 3.43 -16.99 15.94
N SER A 107 2.61 -16.06 16.39
CA SER A 107 1.21 -15.94 15.97
C SER A 107 0.80 -14.49 15.87
N TRP A 108 -0.21 -14.20 15.06
CA TRP A 108 -0.87 -12.90 15.08
C TRP A 108 -1.55 -12.67 16.42
N GLN A 109 -1.34 -11.49 16.98
CA GLN A 109 -2.01 -11.02 18.19
C GLN A 109 -2.35 -9.55 18.02
N SER A 110 -3.50 -9.14 18.57
CA SER A 110 -3.80 -7.73 18.74
C SER A 110 -2.74 -7.10 19.64
N VAL A 111 -2.22 -5.96 19.21
CA VAL A 111 -1.29 -5.10 19.95
C VAL A 111 -1.89 -3.72 20.17
N LEU A 112 -3.20 -3.58 20.04
CA LEU A 112 -3.89 -2.30 20.15
C LEU A 112 -3.60 -1.61 21.47
N THR A 113 -3.55 -2.36 22.59
CA THR A 113 -3.25 -1.80 23.91
C THR A 113 -1.81 -1.30 24.05
N GLU A 114 -0.86 -1.80 23.24
CA GLU A 114 0.51 -1.26 23.17
C GLU A 114 0.52 0.08 22.43
N VAL A 115 -0.27 0.16 21.35
CA VAL A 115 -0.35 1.31 20.43
C VAL A 115 -1.19 2.45 21.00
N VAL A 116 -2.29 2.13 21.68
CA VAL A 116 -3.22 3.06 22.34
C VAL A 116 -3.64 2.55 23.71
N PRO A 117 -2.78 2.71 24.74
CA PRO A 117 -3.09 2.20 26.07
C PRO A 117 -4.38 2.77 26.66
N GLY A 118 -5.16 1.89 27.29
CA GLY A 118 -6.40 2.24 27.97
C GLY A 118 -7.56 2.60 27.04
N LYS A 119 -7.47 2.26 25.74
CA LYS A 119 -8.54 2.47 24.77
C LYS A 119 -8.78 1.22 23.94
N ASP A 120 -10.05 0.95 23.64
CA ASP A 120 -10.47 -0.17 22.80
C ASP A 120 -10.47 0.17 21.30
N ARG A 121 -10.23 1.45 20.95
CA ARG A 121 -10.10 1.97 19.58
C ARG A 121 -9.46 3.36 19.60
N LEU A 122 -8.99 3.82 18.43
CA LEU A 122 -8.44 5.15 18.24
C LEU A 122 -9.22 5.92 17.17
N SER A 123 -9.72 7.11 17.51
CA SER A 123 -10.29 8.03 16.52
C SER A 123 -9.21 8.50 15.57
N ILE A 124 -9.45 8.41 14.27
CA ILE A 124 -8.55 8.90 13.21
C ILE A 124 -9.08 10.26 12.73
N ASP A 125 -9.05 11.27 13.61
CA ASP A 125 -9.63 12.60 13.35
C ASP A 125 -8.71 13.55 12.56
N TRP A 126 -7.48 13.12 12.25
CA TRP A 126 -6.50 13.90 11.49
C TRP A 126 -6.48 13.57 10.00
N PHE A 127 -7.06 12.44 9.58
CA PHE A 127 -6.93 11.98 8.20
C PHE A 127 -7.90 12.73 7.28
N THR A 128 -7.35 13.45 6.29
CA THR A 128 -8.09 13.98 5.14
C THR A 128 -7.48 13.41 3.87
N GLY A 129 -8.27 12.66 3.11
CA GLY A 129 -7.76 11.95 1.94
C GLY A 129 -8.76 10.98 1.35
N LEU A 130 -8.29 10.24 0.35
CA LEU A 130 -9.04 9.20 -0.32
C LEU A 130 -8.55 7.83 0.14
N LEU A 131 -9.46 6.98 0.61
CA LEU A 131 -9.16 5.57 0.87
C LEU A 131 -9.51 4.74 -0.37
N ILE A 132 -8.54 3.96 -0.84
CA ILE A 132 -8.67 3.16 -2.07
C ILE A 132 -8.89 1.70 -1.68
N LEU A 133 -10.03 1.14 -2.10
CA LEU A 133 -10.49 -0.20 -1.78
C LEU A 133 -10.64 -1.00 -3.09
N PRO A 134 -9.60 -1.71 -3.56
CA PRO A 134 -9.75 -2.68 -4.64
C PRO A 134 -10.66 -3.85 -4.21
N ASN A 135 -11.36 -4.44 -5.16
CA ASN A 135 -12.29 -5.54 -4.90
C ASN A 135 -12.36 -6.51 -6.08
N GLY A 136 -12.39 -7.81 -5.76
CA GLY A 136 -12.41 -8.90 -6.74
C GLY A 136 -11.01 -9.45 -7.03
N TYR A 137 -10.91 -10.33 -8.03
CA TYR A 137 -9.62 -10.91 -8.40
C TYR A 137 -8.71 -9.88 -9.07
N SER A 138 -7.42 -9.91 -8.71
CA SER A 138 -6.39 -9.14 -9.40
C SER A 138 -5.82 -9.93 -10.58
N ARG A 139 -5.59 -9.26 -11.71
CA ARG A 139 -4.67 -9.75 -12.75
C ARG A 139 -3.32 -9.11 -12.53
N GLN A 140 -2.32 -9.92 -12.20
CA GLN A 140 -0.93 -9.49 -12.18
C GLN A 140 -0.49 -9.25 -13.63
N LEU A 141 -0.04 -8.03 -13.95
CA LEU A 141 0.43 -7.69 -15.30
C LEU A 141 1.96 -7.65 -15.40
N GLY A 142 2.67 -7.76 -14.28
CA GLY A 142 4.13 -7.82 -14.25
C GLY A 142 4.71 -8.27 -12.90
N TYR A 143 6.04 -8.42 -12.88
CA TYR A 143 6.79 -8.88 -11.70
C TYR A 143 7.04 -7.77 -10.64
N ASP A 144 6.76 -6.50 -10.95
CA ASP A 144 7.14 -5.33 -10.13
C ASP A 144 5.97 -4.45 -9.65
N GLU A 145 4.71 -4.82 -9.92
CA GLU A 145 3.55 -3.95 -9.65
C GLU A 145 3.12 -4.03 -8.19
N TYR A 146 3.15 -2.94 -7.41
CA TYR A 146 2.66 -2.96 -6.02
C TYR A 146 1.19 -3.41 -5.96
N TYR A 147 0.73 -3.97 -4.83
CA TYR A 147 -0.66 -4.47 -4.67
C TYR A 147 -1.73 -3.50 -5.20
N CYS A 148 -1.52 -2.20 -5.03
CA CYS A 148 -2.42 -1.12 -5.45
C CYS A 148 -2.35 -0.74 -6.93
N GLU A 149 -1.33 -1.21 -7.61
CA GLU A 149 -1.09 -1.02 -9.04
C GLU A 149 -1.61 -2.21 -9.86
N LEU A 150 -1.98 -3.32 -9.19
CA LEU A 150 -2.63 -4.44 -9.82
C LEU A 150 -4.01 -4.06 -10.39
N ARG A 151 -4.43 -4.78 -11.43
CA ARG A 151 -5.75 -4.62 -12.03
C ARG A 151 -6.78 -5.50 -11.33
N TYR A 152 -7.76 -4.88 -10.68
CA TYR A 152 -8.88 -5.54 -10.02
C TYR A 152 -10.15 -5.44 -10.86
N GLU A 153 -11.12 -6.29 -10.52
CA GLU A 153 -12.44 -6.30 -11.15
C GLU A 153 -13.22 -5.02 -10.87
N ALA A 154 -13.13 -4.49 -9.65
CA ALA A 154 -13.84 -3.30 -9.22
C ALA A 154 -13.04 -2.51 -8.19
N TYR A 155 -13.38 -1.23 -8.04
CA TYR A 155 -12.75 -0.33 -7.08
C TYR A 155 -13.81 0.47 -6.33
N MET A 156 -13.51 0.80 -5.08
CA MET A 156 -14.27 1.77 -4.31
C MET A 156 -13.32 2.82 -3.74
N LEU A 157 -13.75 4.08 -3.80
CA LEU A 157 -13.02 5.22 -3.26
C LEU A 157 -13.86 5.84 -2.16
N LEU A 158 -13.28 6.02 -0.97
CA LEU A 158 -13.94 6.71 0.15
C LEU A 158 -13.27 8.06 0.36
N GLU A 159 -14.04 9.14 0.29
CA GLU A 159 -13.57 10.48 0.62
C GLU A 159 -13.74 10.74 2.12
N ILE A 160 -12.62 11.05 2.78
CA ILE A 160 -12.55 11.32 4.21
C ILE A 160 -12.07 12.74 4.44
N ASP A 161 -12.75 13.47 5.32
CA ASP A 161 -12.37 14.81 5.75
C ASP A 161 -12.29 14.88 7.28
N ASN A 162 -11.07 15.08 7.81
CA ASN A 162 -10.79 15.11 9.25
C ASN A 162 -11.40 13.90 9.98
N GLY A 163 -11.16 12.71 9.44
CA GLY A 163 -11.70 11.44 9.94
C GLY A 163 -13.17 11.19 9.64
N LYS A 164 -13.88 12.10 8.98
CA LYS A 164 -15.31 11.93 8.68
C LYS A 164 -15.50 11.42 7.26
N PHE A 165 -16.30 10.37 7.12
CA PHE A 165 -16.78 9.91 5.83
C PHE A 165 -17.63 10.99 5.17
N VAL A 166 -17.26 11.38 3.95
CA VAL A 166 -17.98 12.37 3.13
C VAL A 166 -18.86 11.66 2.12
N ARG A 167 -18.24 10.80 1.29
CA ARG A 167 -18.92 10.06 0.21
C ARG A 167 -18.08 8.88 -0.26
N SER A 168 -18.73 7.98 -1.00
CA SER A 168 -18.07 6.88 -1.70
C SER A 168 -18.33 6.94 -3.19
N LYS A 169 -17.38 6.48 -4.00
CA LYS A 169 -17.56 6.26 -5.44
C LYS A 169 -17.16 4.83 -5.80
N LYS A 170 -17.99 4.14 -6.59
CA LYS A 170 -17.78 2.75 -6.99
C LYS A 170 -17.48 2.71 -8.49
N PHE A 171 -16.55 1.83 -8.87
CA PHE A 171 -16.11 1.61 -10.24
C PHE A 171 -16.24 0.13 -10.55
N ALA A 172 -16.95 -0.20 -11.64
CA ALA A 172 -17.29 -1.58 -11.98
C ALA A 172 -16.21 -2.27 -12.82
N SER A 173 -15.17 -1.53 -13.24
CA SER A 173 -14.09 -2.01 -14.09
C SER A 173 -12.79 -1.21 -13.86
N PHE A 174 -11.67 -1.76 -14.32
CA PHE A 174 -10.39 -1.07 -14.36
C PHE A 174 -10.40 0.12 -15.34
N GLU A 175 -11.14 0.00 -16.43
CA GLU A 175 -11.31 1.05 -17.43
C GLU A 175 -12.06 2.26 -16.85
N ASP A 176 -13.13 2.04 -16.08
CA ASP A 176 -13.84 3.13 -15.38
C ASP A 176 -12.95 3.80 -14.33
N TRP A 177 -12.16 3.01 -13.61
CA TRP A 177 -11.22 3.48 -12.60
C TRP A 177 -10.14 4.40 -13.19
N THR A 178 -9.49 3.94 -14.26
CA THR A 178 -8.44 4.70 -14.94
C THR A 178 -8.98 5.96 -15.63
N ALA A 179 -10.13 5.86 -16.30
CA ALA A 179 -10.79 7.03 -16.88
C ALA A 179 -11.15 8.09 -15.82
N PHE A 180 -11.53 7.65 -14.61
CA PHE A 180 -11.74 8.55 -13.49
C PHE A 180 -10.44 9.20 -13.00
N GLN A 181 -9.36 8.43 -12.84
CA GLN A 181 -8.06 8.97 -12.42
C GLN A 181 -7.57 10.07 -13.37
N GLU A 182 -7.74 9.90 -14.68
CA GLU A 182 -7.39 10.91 -15.67
C GLU A 182 -8.25 12.19 -15.55
N LYS A 183 -9.57 12.04 -15.42
CA LYS A 183 -10.47 13.19 -15.19
C LYS A 183 -10.14 13.91 -13.87
N GLN A 184 -9.86 13.14 -12.83
CA GLN A 184 -9.46 13.63 -11.52
C GLN A 184 -8.15 14.42 -11.61
N TYR A 185 -7.17 13.94 -12.37
CA TYR A 185 -5.91 14.62 -12.62
C TYR A 185 -6.13 15.95 -13.36
N GLU A 186 -6.89 15.95 -14.45
CA GLU A 186 -7.20 17.18 -15.19
C GLU A 186 -7.97 18.23 -14.37
N ALA A 187 -8.82 17.79 -13.45
CA ALA A 187 -9.45 18.68 -12.48
C ALA A 187 -8.44 19.19 -11.44
N PHE A 188 -7.59 18.31 -10.91
CA PHE A 188 -6.58 18.65 -9.91
C PHE A 188 -5.57 19.69 -10.42
N ARG A 189 -5.15 19.61 -11.69
CA ARG A 189 -4.25 20.58 -12.34
C ARG A 189 -4.71 22.04 -12.23
N LYS A 190 -6.01 22.27 -12.02
CA LYS A 190 -6.61 23.61 -11.90
C LYS A 190 -6.63 24.15 -10.46
N THR A 191 -6.18 23.37 -9.49
CA THR A 191 -6.23 23.70 -8.05
C THR A 191 -4.96 24.40 -7.57
N GLN A 192 -5.02 25.02 -6.39
CA GLN A 192 -3.84 25.54 -5.71
C GLN A 192 -2.94 24.40 -5.20
N ASP A 193 -3.54 23.34 -4.66
CA ASP A 193 -2.84 22.14 -4.18
C ASP A 193 -1.92 21.53 -5.26
N TYR A 194 -2.36 21.52 -6.53
CA TYR A 194 -1.50 21.10 -7.63
C TYR A 194 -0.27 21.96 -7.78
N LYS A 195 -0.41 23.30 -7.71
CA LYS A 195 0.75 24.21 -7.83
C LYS A 195 1.74 23.98 -6.69
N ASP A 196 1.23 23.71 -5.49
CA ASP A 196 2.05 23.46 -4.32
C ASP A 196 2.81 22.12 -4.45
N VAL A 197 2.12 21.06 -4.86
CA VAL A 197 2.73 19.73 -5.14
C VAL A 197 3.72 19.82 -6.30
N PHE A 198 3.39 20.53 -7.37
CA PHE A 198 4.27 20.70 -8.52
C PHE A 198 5.55 21.43 -8.12
N LYS A 199 5.45 22.49 -7.30
CA LYS A 199 6.61 23.19 -6.75
C LYS A 199 7.46 22.31 -5.83
N GLU A 200 6.84 21.50 -4.97
CA GLU A 200 7.53 20.53 -4.10
C GLU A 200 8.35 19.52 -4.92
N LEU A 201 7.77 19.02 -6.01
CA LEU A 201 8.40 18.00 -6.86
C LEU A 201 9.34 18.57 -7.91
N SER A 202 9.26 19.87 -8.20
CA SER A 202 10.16 20.58 -9.11
C SER A 202 11.51 20.86 -8.42
N VAL A 203 12.28 19.80 -8.20
CA VAL A 203 13.70 19.87 -7.80
C VAL A 203 14.58 20.21 -9.00
N SER A 204 15.73 20.85 -8.75
CA SER A 204 16.69 21.27 -9.79
C SER A 204 17.06 20.10 -10.71
N GLY A 205 16.72 20.22 -12.00
CA GLY A 205 17.05 19.25 -13.04
C GLY A 205 15.98 18.20 -13.35
N ARG A 206 14.82 18.21 -12.68
CA ARG A 206 13.66 17.39 -13.09
C ARG A 206 12.84 18.14 -14.15
N ASP A 207 12.58 17.46 -15.25
CA ASP A 207 11.74 17.98 -16.33
C ASP A 207 10.25 18.10 -15.91
N GLU A 208 9.55 19.06 -16.50
CA GLU A 208 8.14 19.35 -16.23
C GLU A 208 7.25 18.15 -16.57
N GLU A 209 7.48 17.51 -17.72
CA GLU A 209 6.71 16.34 -18.16
C GLU A 209 6.78 15.21 -17.13
N LYS A 210 7.99 14.95 -16.63
CA LYS A 210 8.25 13.91 -15.62
C LYS A 210 7.63 14.24 -14.27
N THR A 211 7.56 15.53 -13.92
CA THR A 211 6.87 15.98 -12.71
C THR A 211 5.37 15.77 -12.82
N ASN A 212 4.79 16.10 -13.97
CA ASN A 212 3.38 15.89 -14.27
C ASN A 212 3.00 14.40 -14.26
N GLU A 213 3.84 13.53 -14.82
CA GLU A 213 3.66 12.08 -14.78
C GLU A 213 3.59 11.55 -13.34
N ILE A 214 4.54 11.94 -12.47
CA ILE A 214 4.53 11.55 -11.04
C ILE A 214 3.25 12.02 -10.34
N ILE A 215 2.77 13.22 -10.63
CA ILE A 215 1.54 13.75 -10.03
C ILE A 215 0.32 12.97 -10.52
N ARG A 216 0.25 12.67 -11.82
CA ARG A 216 -0.82 11.89 -12.43
C ARG A 216 -0.88 10.48 -11.83
N ASP A 217 0.25 9.80 -11.74
CA ASP A 217 0.33 8.42 -11.24
C ASP A 217 -0.01 8.34 -9.74
N SER A 218 0.24 9.42 -9.00
CA SER A 218 -0.10 9.52 -7.57
C SER A 218 -1.40 10.30 -7.27
N ILE A 219 -2.26 10.53 -8.28
CA ILE A 219 -3.37 11.49 -8.20
C ILE A 219 -4.31 11.28 -7.00
N LEU A 220 -4.59 10.02 -6.64
CA LEU A 220 -5.50 9.68 -5.54
C LEU A 220 -4.89 9.94 -4.16
N TYR A 221 -3.57 9.94 -4.06
CA TYR A 221 -2.85 10.33 -2.83
C TYR A 221 -2.71 11.85 -2.72
N ARG A 222 -2.68 12.56 -3.86
CA ARG A 222 -2.43 14.01 -3.92
C ARG A 222 -3.69 14.87 -3.83
N SER A 223 -4.76 14.48 -4.52
CA SER A 223 -5.96 15.31 -4.64
C SER A 223 -6.82 15.37 -3.37
N LYS A 224 -6.68 14.37 -2.48
CA LYS A 224 -7.34 14.23 -1.15
C LYS A 224 -8.88 14.25 -1.14
N LYS A 225 -9.53 14.70 -2.21
CA LYS A 225 -10.98 14.83 -2.38
C LYS A 225 -11.36 14.39 -3.79
N ILE A 226 -12.59 13.91 -3.97
CA ILE A 226 -13.10 13.61 -5.31
C ILE A 226 -13.42 14.96 -5.99
N LEU A 227 -12.84 15.23 -7.16
CA LEU A 227 -13.01 16.50 -7.87
C LEU A 227 -13.96 16.38 -9.07
N VAL A 228 -14.31 15.15 -9.46
CA VAL A 228 -15.11 14.86 -10.65
C VAL A 228 -16.17 13.78 -10.38
N ASP A 229 -17.31 13.93 -11.04
CA ASP A 229 -18.47 13.03 -10.95
C ASP A 229 -18.36 11.77 -11.81
#